data_AF-A0A6J5JF95-F1
#
_entry.id   AF-A0A6J5JF95-F1
#
_cell.length_a   1.000
_cell.length_b   1.000
_cell.length_c   1.000
_cell.angle_alpha   90.00
_cell.angle_beta   90.00
_cell.angle_gamma   90.00
#
_symmetry.space_group_name_H-M   'P 1'
#
loop_
_entity.id
_entity.type
_entity.pdbx_description
1 polymer ?
#
loop_
_entity_poly.entity_id
_entity_poly.type
_entity_poly.pdbx_seq_one_letter_code
_entity_poly.pdbx_strand_id
1 'polypeptide(L)'
;MNRTAQSEFGVISVSLDVGPSYQAYSRGERWNGWECPYFTIEEAMKLLDHPYLHGLRYDAESDKFIMADGDGEDLYQRVFAAEVVRVDGNPIKVYAIGACGWCWNKAD
;
A
#
# COMPACT_ATOMS: atom_id res chain seq x y z
N MET A 1 11.81 -21.74 -23.95
CA MET A 1 10.37 -21.40 -23.93
C MET A 1 10.00 -21.03 -22.50
N ASN A 2 9.61 -19.76 -22.34
CA ASN A 2 9.08 -19.03 -21.20
C ASN A 2 8.60 -19.83 -19.97
N ARG A 3 9.29 -19.66 -18.84
CA ARG A 3 8.60 -19.48 -17.56
C ARG A 3 8.49 -17.98 -17.36
N THR A 4 7.37 -17.40 -17.76
CA THR A 4 6.97 -16.10 -17.23
C THR A 4 6.83 -16.33 -15.73
N ALA A 5 7.83 -15.96 -14.94
CA ALA A 5 7.65 -15.82 -13.51
C ALA A 5 6.65 -14.67 -13.35
N GLN A 6 5.36 -14.99 -13.40
CA GLN A 6 4.37 -14.14 -12.77
C GLN A 6 4.80 -14.15 -11.31
N SER A 7 5.46 -13.08 -10.87
CA SER A 7 5.73 -12.90 -9.44
C SER A 7 4.37 -12.88 -8.77
N GLU A 8 3.99 -14.01 -8.18
CA GLU A 8 2.75 -14.15 -7.44
C GLU A 8 2.86 -13.25 -6.21
N PHE A 9 1.80 -12.52 -5.93
CA PHE A 9 1.74 -11.71 -4.73
C PHE A 9 1.73 -12.64 -3.51
N GLY A 10 2.69 -12.46 -2.61
CA GLY A 10 2.71 -13.12 -1.30
C GLY A 10 2.17 -12.20 -0.21
N VAL A 11 1.62 -12.79 0.85
CA VAL A 11 1.24 -12.04 2.06
C VAL A 11 2.50 -11.68 2.84
N ILE A 12 2.61 -10.41 3.23
CA ILE A 12 3.66 -9.88 4.09
C ILE A 12 3.03 -9.08 5.23
N SER A 13 3.79 -8.92 6.32
CA SER A 13 3.49 -7.98 7.39
C SER A 13 4.40 -6.77 7.25
N VAL A 14 3.85 -5.57 7.28
CA VAL A 14 4.61 -4.31 7.15
C VAL A 14 4.26 -3.31 8.24
N SER A 15 5.23 -2.47 8.61
CA SER A 15 5.01 -1.37 9.55
C SER A 15 5.77 -0.12 9.11
N LEU A 16 5.32 1.03 9.60
CA LEU A 16 6.14 2.25 9.61
C LEU A 16 7.02 2.26 10.88
N ASP A 17 7.85 3.30 11.05
CA ASP A 17 8.75 3.46 12.19
C ASP A 17 8.05 3.40 13.56
N VAL A 18 6.80 3.85 13.63
CA VAL A 18 5.95 3.74 14.83
C VAL A 18 4.58 3.20 14.44
N GLY A 19 3.86 2.61 15.39
CA GLY A 19 2.50 2.10 15.17
C GLY A 19 2.43 0.58 15.01
N PRO A 20 1.25 0.05 14.68
CA PRO A 20 1.05 -1.38 14.50
C PRO A 20 1.60 -1.87 13.15
N SER A 21 1.68 -3.19 13.01
CA SER A 21 1.90 -3.83 11.71
C SER A 21 0.59 -4.07 10.98
N TYR A 22 0.65 -4.09 9.66
CA TYR A 22 -0.46 -4.27 8.74
C TYR A 22 -0.18 -5.42 7.80
N GLN A 23 -1.21 -6.19 7.46
CA GLN A 23 -1.09 -7.20 6.42
C GLN A 23 -1.16 -6.55 5.05
N ALA A 24 -0.27 -6.96 4.17
CA ALA A 24 -0.22 -6.49 2.81
C ALA A 24 0.17 -7.62 1.86
N TYR A 25 0.00 -7.37 0.58
CA TYR A 25 0.53 -8.20 -0.49
C TYR A 25 1.79 -7.56 -1.06
N SER A 26 2.75 -8.37 -1.51
CA SER A 26 3.95 -7.90 -2.20
C SER A 26 4.39 -8.90 -3.26
N ARG A 27 4.95 -8.39 -4.36
CA ARG A 27 5.63 -9.20 -5.39
C ARG A 27 7.12 -9.37 -5.13
N GLY A 28 7.58 -9.01 -3.93
CA GLY A 28 9.01 -8.91 -3.59
C GLY A 28 9.68 -7.66 -4.16
N GLU A 29 8.89 -6.70 -4.64
CA GLU A 29 9.38 -5.41 -5.10
C GLU A 29 9.81 -4.53 -3.92
N ARG A 30 10.94 -3.84 -4.13
CA ARG A 30 11.51 -2.93 -3.15
C ARG A 30 11.90 -1.61 -3.78
N TRP A 31 11.72 -0.54 -3.03
CA TRP A 31 12.16 0.80 -3.40
C TRP A 31 13.15 1.31 -2.36
N ASN A 32 14.40 1.57 -2.79
CA ASN A 32 15.51 1.93 -1.90
C ASN A 32 15.71 0.96 -0.72
N GLY A 33 15.42 -0.33 -0.93
CA GLY A 33 15.55 -1.38 0.09
C GLY A 33 14.29 -1.61 0.94
N TRP A 34 13.28 -0.74 0.84
CA TRP A 34 12.02 -0.82 1.57
C TRP A 34 10.96 -1.60 0.80
N GLU A 35 10.05 -2.26 1.51
CA GLU A 35 8.97 -3.03 0.85
C GLU A 35 7.98 -2.10 0.13
N CYS A 36 7.41 -2.60 -0.96
CA CYS A 36 6.32 -1.94 -1.69
C CYS A 36 5.01 -2.70 -1.47
N PRO A 37 4.28 -2.44 -0.37
CA PRO A 37 3.09 -3.19 0.00
C PRO A 37 1.84 -2.76 -0.77
N TYR A 38 0.92 -3.71 -0.90
CA TYR A 38 -0.40 -3.57 -1.52
C TYR A 38 -1.47 -4.03 -0.53
N PHE A 39 -2.30 -3.11 -0.05
CA PHE A 39 -3.23 -3.38 1.05
C PHE A 39 -4.62 -3.72 0.53
N THR A 40 -5.34 -4.62 1.20
CA THR A 40 -6.81 -4.76 0.97
C THR A 40 -7.54 -3.53 1.49
N ILE A 41 -8.82 -3.37 1.14
CA ILE A 41 -9.64 -2.29 1.71
C ILE A 41 -9.69 -2.36 3.24
N GLU A 42 -9.77 -3.57 3.82
CA GLU A 42 -9.84 -3.76 5.27
C GLU A 42 -8.58 -3.28 5.97
N GLU A 43 -7.40 -3.60 5.44
CA GLU A 43 -6.12 -3.15 5.99
C GLU A 43 -5.85 -1.67 5.70
N ALA A 44 -6.21 -1.21 4.50
CA ALA A 44 -6.06 0.19 4.11
C ALA A 44 -6.93 1.13 4.96
N MET A 45 -8.11 0.69 5.40
CA MET A 45 -8.94 1.47 6.32
C MET A 45 -8.29 1.62 7.70
N LYS A 46 -7.53 0.63 8.18
CA LYS A 46 -6.77 0.74 9.43
C LYS A 46 -5.61 1.75 9.35
N LEU A 47 -5.11 2.03 8.15
CA LEU A 47 -4.08 3.04 7.92
C LEU A 47 -4.59 4.47 8.17
N LEU A 48 -5.90 4.71 8.07
CA LEU A 48 -6.50 6.02 8.30
C LEU A 48 -6.30 6.50 9.75
N ASP A 49 -6.19 5.57 10.70
CA ASP A 49 -5.94 5.85 12.12
C ASP A 49 -4.44 5.88 12.47
N HIS A 50 -3.53 5.72 11.50
CA HIS A 50 -2.09 5.68 11.77
C HIS A 50 -1.57 7.07 12.18
N PRO A 51 -0.76 7.19 13.26
CA PRO A 51 -0.25 8.47 13.77
C PRO A 51 0.70 9.25 12.84
N TYR A 52 1.01 8.74 11.64
CA TYR A 52 1.86 9.40 10.66
C TYR A 52 1.16 9.60 9.32
N LEU A 53 -0.06 9.09 9.16
CA LEU A 53 -0.82 9.14 7.91
C LEU A 53 -2.04 10.06 8.08
N HIS A 54 -1.90 11.17 8.81
CA HIS A 54 -3.00 12.09 9.12
C HIS A 54 -3.68 12.70 7.89
N GLY A 55 -2.97 12.79 6.77
CA GLY A 55 -3.51 13.28 5.50
C GLY A 55 -4.16 12.20 4.63
N LEU A 56 -4.15 10.93 5.06
CA LEU A 56 -4.72 9.82 4.32
C LEU A 56 -6.23 9.78 4.52
N ARG A 57 -6.97 9.71 3.41
CA ARG A 57 -8.43 9.58 3.40
C ARG A 57 -8.89 8.61 2.32
N TYR A 58 -10.03 7.98 2.56
CA TYR A 58 -10.71 7.15 1.57
C TYR A 58 -11.81 7.95 0.85
N ASP A 59 -11.81 7.90 -0.48
CA ASP A 59 -12.83 8.48 -1.34
C ASP A 59 -13.72 7.36 -1.89
N ALA A 60 -14.84 7.12 -1.22
CA ALA A 60 -15.73 6.00 -1.54
C ALA A 60 -16.43 6.14 -2.90
N GLU A 61 -16.61 7.36 -3.40
CA GLU A 61 -17.23 7.62 -4.71
C GLU A 61 -16.33 7.13 -5.86
N SER A 62 -15.01 7.35 -5.75
CA SER A 62 -14.05 6.95 -6.78
C SER A 62 -13.25 5.67 -6.45
N ASP A 63 -13.52 5.00 -5.33
CA ASP A 63 -12.81 3.80 -4.86
C ASP A 63 -11.27 3.99 -4.86
N LYS A 64 -10.80 5.00 -4.10
CA LYS A 64 -9.37 5.34 -4.01
C LYS A 64 -9.01 5.93 -2.65
N PHE A 65 -7.74 5.75 -2.27
CA PHE A 65 -7.15 6.48 -1.15
C PHE A 65 -6.39 7.70 -1.66
N ILE A 66 -6.41 8.77 -0.88
CA ILE A 66 -5.73 10.02 -1.21
C ILE A 66 -4.93 10.43 0.02
N MET A 67 -3.60 10.55 -0.13
CA MET A 67 -2.75 11.19 0.87
C MET A 67 -2.52 12.63 0.47
N ALA A 68 -2.93 13.56 1.33
CA ALA A 68 -2.53 14.96 1.24
C ALA A 68 -1.29 15.17 2.13
N ASP A 69 -0.23 15.75 1.58
CA ASP A 69 0.99 16.08 2.31
C ASP A 69 1.49 17.47 1.87
N GLY A 70 2.15 18.18 2.78
CA GLY A 70 2.48 19.61 2.62
C GLY A 70 1.44 20.56 3.25
N ASP A 71 1.72 21.87 3.18
CA ASP A 71 0.87 22.95 3.69
C ASP A 71 0.82 24.10 2.67
N GLY A 72 -0.31 24.83 2.63
CA GLY A 72 -0.46 26.02 1.79
C GLY A 72 -0.27 25.73 0.28
N GLU A 73 0.67 26.45 -0.33
CA GLU A 73 0.96 26.37 -1.78
C GLU A 73 1.73 25.11 -2.19
N ASP A 74 2.35 24.40 -1.23
CA ASP A 74 3.12 23.17 -1.45
C ASP A 74 2.30 21.89 -1.20
N LEU A 75 0.97 22.02 -1.05
CA LEU A 75 0.09 20.86 -0.87
C LEU A 75 0.12 19.96 -2.11
N TYR A 76 0.59 18.73 -1.95
CA TYR A 76 0.54 17.71 -2.98
C TYR A 76 -0.33 16.53 -2.55
N GLN A 77 -1.03 15.95 -3.53
CA GLN A 77 -1.87 14.78 -3.31
C GLN A 77 -1.30 13.58 -4.03
N ARG A 78 -1.15 12.47 -3.30
CA ARG A 78 -0.88 11.15 -3.89
C ARG A 78 -2.17 10.34 -3.90
N VAL A 79 -2.51 9.81 -5.06
CA VAL A 79 -3.71 9.00 -5.27
C VAL A 79 -3.31 7.53 -5.39
N PHE A 80 -3.99 6.68 -4.63
CA PHE A 80 -3.85 5.23 -4.63
C PHE A 80 -5.20 4.63 -5.04
N ALA A 81 -5.40 4.46 -6.35
CA ALA A 81 -6.61 3.85 -6.89
C ALA A 81 -6.64 2.35 -6.61
N ALA A 82 -7.84 1.77 -6.52
CA ALA A 82 -8.00 0.33 -6.47
C ALA A 82 -7.37 -0.35 -7.69
N GLU A 83 -6.62 -1.41 -7.47
CA GLU A 83 -6.13 -2.32 -8.50
C GLU A 83 -6.51 -3.76 -8.16
N VAL A 84 -6.53 -4.64 -9.17
CA VAL A 84 -6.80 -6.06 -8.97
C VAL A 84 -5.54 -6.85 -9.25
N VAL A 85 -5.06 -7.54 -8.23
CA VAL A 85 -3.89 -8.42 -8.29
C VAL A 85 -4.33 -9.88 -8.22
N ARG A 86 -3.46 -10.81 -8.64
CA ARG A 86 -3.70 -12.25 -8.53
C ARG A 86 -2.83 -12.85 -7.42
N VAL A 87 -3.49 -13.53 -6.48
CA VAL A 87 -2.89 -14.27 -5.37
C VAL A 87 -3.40 -15.70 -5.46
N ASP A 88 -2.51 -16.68 -5.70
CA ASP A 88 -2.89 -18.09 -5.90
C ASP A 88 -4.02 -18.27 -6.95
N GLY A 89 -3.98 -17.47 -8.01
CA GLY A 89 -5.00 -17.46 -9.07
C GLY A 89 -6.31 -16.72 -8.73
N ASN A 90 -6.50 -16.26 -7.50
CA ASN A 90 -7.68 -15.50 -7.08
C ASN A 90 -7.47 -13.99 -7.31
N PRO A 91 -8.46 -13.27 -7.89
CA PRO A 91 -8.40 -11.83 -8.00
C PRO A 91 -8.67 -11.17 -6.65
N ILE A 92 -7.71 -10.40 -6.14
CA ILE A 92 -7.81 -9.62 -4.90
C ILE A 92 -7.73 -8.13 -5.24
N LYS A 93 -8.67 -7.35 -4.73
CA LYS A 93 -8.62 -5.88 -4.83
C LYS A 93 -7.66 -5.33 -3.79
N VAL A 94 -6.70 -4.52 -4.23
CA VAL A 94 -5.68 -3.91 -3.37
C VAL A 94 -5.45 -2.44 -3.71
N TYR A 95 -4.75 -1.74 -2.83
CA TYR A 95 -4.35 -0.34 -2.96
C TYR A 95 -2.86 -0.21 -2.64
N ALA A 96 -2.09 0.35 -3.57
CA ALA A 96 -0.65 0.51 -3.48
C ALA A 96 -0.23 1.70 -2.58
N ILE A 97 -0.74 1.76 -1.35
CA ILE A 97 -0.58 2.91 -0.45
C ILE A 97 0.87 3.02 0.02
N GLY A 98 1.56 4.06 -0.44
CA GLY A 98 2.98 4.29 -0.13
C GLY A 98 3.95 3.34 -0.82
N ALA A 99 3.49 2.42 -1.68
CA ALA A 99 4.36 1.59 -2.51
C ALA A 99 5.25 2.50 -3.37
N CYS A 100 6.55 2.19 -3.44
CA CYS A 100 7.56 2.99 -4.15
C CYS A 100 7.65 4.46 -3.70
N GLY A 101 7.15 4.81 -2.51
CA GLY A 101 7.11 6.18 -2.03
C GLY A 101 7.42 6.35 -0.55
N TRP A 102 7.17 5.32 0.26
CA TRP A 102 7.38 5.32 1.71
C TRP A 102 8.29 4.17 2.14
N CYS A 103 8.84 4.30 3.35
CA CYS A 103 9.75 3.33 3.95
C CYS A 103 8.98 2.29 4.78
N TRP A 104 8.38 1.30 4.12
CA TRP A 104 7.71 0.19 4.81
C TRP A 104 8.72 -0.85 5.28
N ASN A 105 8.85 -1.01 6.60
CA ASN A 105 9.62 -2.08 7.21
C ASN A 105 8.88 -3.40 7.04
N LYS A 106 9.61 -4.48 6.77
CA LYS A 106 9.06 -5.83 6.97
C LYS A 106 8.94 -6.08 8.47
N ALA A 107 7.74 -6.38 8.93
CA ALA A 107 7.50 -6.85 10.29
C ALA A 107 7.70 -8.38 10.35
N ASP A 108 8.23 -8.86 11.48
CA ASP A 108 8.42 -10.29 11.79
C ASP A 108 7.10 -10.93 12.24
#